data_AF-A0AA36NIF2-F1
#
_entry.id   AF-A0AA36NIF2-F1
#
_cell.length_a   1.000
_cell.length_b   1.000
_cell.length_c   1.000
_cell.angle_alpha   90.00
_cell.angle_beta   90.00
_cell.angle_gamma   90.00
#
_symmetry.space_group_name_H-M   'P 1'
#
loop_
_entity.id
_entity.type
_entity.pdbx_description
1 polymer ?
#
loop_
_entity_poly.entity_id
_entity_poly.type
_entity_poly.pdbx_seq_one_letter_code
_entity_poly.pdbx_strand_id
1 'polypeptide(L)'
;MACRRRRSCGSRAEGQPGGFLAAFVLSAPATHGVAVGRLTEHCEASSLLSVFKEEIEKLYWEDETWADKLTDKLSNTRRLCEMKDLAKLLRAQRLDVIGYSDGSAALEKAVVGSDPVFLDAIRHDNFHSKSYAVQRACLAAFDDMELIAEAVAKAYEGAKKSHASDVQLLMTLNKAARQACQMTPACLAERELRSRPSHEEL
;
A
#
# COMPACT_ATOMS: atom_id res chain seq x y z
N MET A 1 -9.40 -28.23 -53.40
CA MET A 1 -8.32 -27.86 -54.35
C MET A 1 -8.37 -26.37 -54.58
N ALA A 2 -7.22 -25.70 -54.36
CA ALA A 2 -6.82 -24.35 -54.80
C ALA A 2 -7.64 -23.12 -54.38
N CYS A 3 -7.10 -21.90 -54.31
CA CYS A 3 -5.83 -21.34 -53.84
C CYS A 3 -6.05 -19.81 -53.85
N ARG A 4 -5.66 -19.11 -52.77
CA ARG A 4 -5.28 -17.69 -52.60
C ARG A 4 -5.77 -16.63 -53.61
N ARG A 5 -6.19 -15.47 -53.04
CA ARG A 5 -5.55 -14.17 -53.35
C ARG A 5 -5.60 -13.20 -52.16
N ARG A 6 -4.41 -12.66 -51.87
CA ARG A 6 -4.08 -11.55 -50.95
C ARG A 6 -4.50 -10.20 -51.55
N ARG A 7 -4.91 -9.25 -50.70
CA ARG A 7 -4.66 -7.78 -50.72
C ARG A 7 -5.01 -7.25 -49.32
N SER A 8 -4.41 -6.25 -48.70
CA SER A 8 -3.16 -5.50 -48.86
C SER A 8 -2.96 -4.74 -47.55
N CYS A 9 -1.72 -4.66 -47.07
CA CYS A 9 -1.35 -3.77 -45.96
C CYS A 9 -1.49 -2.31 -46.40
N GLY A 10 -2.17 -1.50 -45.59
CA GLY A 10 -2.15 -0.04 -45.63
C GLY A 10 -1.47 0.46 -44.37
N SER A 11 -0.37 1.17 -44.56
CA SER A 11 0.50 1.72 -43.51
C SER A 11 0.06 3.13 -43.07
N ARG A 12 0.43 3.47 -41.82
CA ARG A 12 0.97 4.77 -41.37
C ARG A 12 0.03 5.79 -40.68
N ALA A 13 0.27 5.97 -39.38
CA ALA A 13 0.59 7.24 -38.68
C ALA A 13 0.90 6.88 -37.21
N GLU A 14 2.17 6.81 -36.77
CA GLU A 14 2.97 7.93 -36.23
C GLU A 14 2.27 8.69 -35.08
N GLY A 15 2.70 8.46 -33.84
CA GLY A 15 2.20 9.19 -32.66
C GLY A 15 2.71 8.68 -31.29
N GLN A 16 3.98 8.95 -31.00
CA GLN A 16 4.66 9.05 -29.68
C GLN A 16 4.77 7.85 -28.70
N PRO A 17 5.99 7.60 -28.15
CA PRO A 17 6.23 6.63 -27.08
C PRO A 17 6.06 7.29 -25.70
N GLY A 18 4.97 6.98 -25.01
CA GLY A 18 4.82 7.25 -23.58
C GLY A 18 5.38 6.09 -22.78
N GLY A 19 6.70 6.08 -22.55
CA GLY A 19 7.34 5.16 -21.62
C GLY A 19 6.96 5.52 -20.18
N PHE A 20 6.21 4.65 -19.50
CA PHE A 20 6.10 4.64 -18.04
C PHE A 20 6.61 3.30 -17.52
N LEU A 21 7.94 3.16 -17.53
CA LEU A 21 8.62 2.31 -16.56
C LEU A 21 8.68 3.11 -15.27
N ALA A 22 7.88 2.73 -14.27
CA ALA A 22 8.10 3.17 -12.90
C ALA A 22 9.42 2.56 -12.43
N ALA A 23 10.49 3.32 -12.56
CA ALA A 23 11.81 2.99 -12.09
C ALA A 23 11.83 3.11 -10.55
N PHE A 24 11.88 1.96 -9.86
CA PHE A 24 12.47 1.89 -8.54
C PHE A 24 13.98 1.78 -8.74
N VAL A 25 14.69 2.90 -8.65
CA VAL A 25 16.16 2.92 -8.56
C VAL A 25 16.52 3.15 -7.10
N LEU A 26 16.82 2.06 -6.40
CA LEU A 26 17.62 2.10 -5.18
C LEU A 26 19.09 2.27 -5.61
N SER A 27 19.59 3.49 -5.55
CA SER A 27 21.03 3.76 -5.65
C SER A 27 21.62 3.69 -4.24
N ALA A 28 22.43 2.67 -3.99
CA ALA A 28 23.27 2.56 -2.80
C ALA A 28 24.69 2.99 -3.16
N PRO A 29 25.39 3.80 -2.33
CA PRO A 29 26.81 4.03 -2.52
C PRO A 29 27.61 2.84 -2.00
N ALA A 30 28.54 2.37 -2.82
CA ALA A 30 29.52 1.36 -2.46
C ALA A 30 30.63 1.98 -1.61
N THR A 31 30.82 1.47 -0.39
CA THR A 31 32.07 1.60 0.36
C THR A 31 32.50 0.22 0.88
N HIS A 32 33.80 -0.03 0.77
CA HIS A 32 34.47 -1.32 0.90
C HIS A 32 34.45 -1.89 2.33
N GLY A 33 34.47 -3.23 2.43
CA GLY A 33 35.23 -3.92 3.50
C GLY A 33 34.45 -4.86 4.43
N VAL A 34 34.49 -6.16 4.11
CA VAL A 34 34.64 -7.33 5.01
C VAL A 34 33.68 -7.49 6.21
N ALA A 35 32.79 -8.49 6.14
CA ALA A 35 32.79 -9.68 7.01
C ALA A 35 31.66 -10.65 6.62
N VAL A 36 32.04 -11.91 6.38
CA VAL A 36 31.14 -13.04 6.15
C VAL A 36 30.48 -13.40 7.48
N GLY A 37 29.22 -13.02 7.65
CA GLY A 37 28.33 -13.54 8.68
C GLY A 37 27.15 -14.21 8.00
N ARG A 38 26.96 -15.52 8.24
CA ARG A 38 25.71 -16.22 7.89
C ARG A 38 24.57 -15.55 8.62
N LEU A 39 23.84 -14.67 7.94
CA LEU A 39 22.50 -14.30 8.32
C LEU A 39 21.57 -15.34 7.68
N THR A 40 20.96 -16.12 8.57
CA THR A 40 19.86 -17.03 8.29
C THR A 40 18.83 -16.37 7.38
N GLU A 41 18.38 -17.13 6.39
CA GLU A 41 17.29 -16.82 5.46
C GLU A 41 16.04 -16.33 6.21
N HIS A 42 15.91 -15.02 6.39
CA HIS A 42 14.61 -14.39 6.45
C HIS A 42 14.28 -13.98 5.03
N CYS A 43 13.33 -14.67 4.40
CA CYS A 43 12.71 -14.20 3.17
C CYS A 43 12.25 -12.76 3.42
N GLU A 44 12.94 -11.79 2.83
CA GLU A 44 12.47 -10.42 2.74
C GLU A 44 11.10 -10.47 2.04
N ALA A 45 10.03 -10.19 2.78
CA ALA A 45 8.75 -9.89 2.16
C ALA A 45 8.93 -8.58 1.37
N SER A 46 9.28 -8.71 0.08
CA SER A 46 9.68 -7.60 -0.78
C SER A 46 8.52 -6.67 -1.16
N SER A 47 7.28 -7.01 -0.79
CA SER A 47 6.14 -6.09 -0.91
C SER A 47 5.02 -6.38 0.09
N LEU A 48 4.25 -5.34 0.42
CA LEU A 48 3.01 -5.46 1.20
C LEU A 48 2.03 -6.49 0.58
N LEU A 49 2.06 -6.64 -0.74
CA LEU A 49 1.23 -7.59 -1.49
C LEU A 49 1.60 -9.05 -1.24
N SER A 50 2.89 -9.37 -1.04
CA SER A 50 3.30 -10.74 -0.70
C SER A 50 2.87 -11.12 0.72
N VAL A 51 2.95 -10.17 1.67
CA VAL A 51 2.42 -10.35 3.03
C VAL A 51 0.91 -10.57 2.99
N PHE A 52 0.20 -9.77 2.19
CA PHE A 52 -1.24 -9.93 1.96
C PHE A 52 -1.60 -11.29 1.37
N LYS A 53 -0.87 -11.75 0.34
CA LYS A 53 -1.10 -13.05 -0.29
C LYS A 53 -0.95 -14.19 0.72
N GLU A 54 0.15 -14.19 1.48
CA GLU A 54 0.44 -15.25 2.46
C GLU A 54 -0.64 -15.31 3.55
N GLU A 55 -1.11 -14.15 4.02
CA GLU A 55 -2.16 -14.09 5.05
C GLU A 55 -3.53 -14.53 4.51
N ILE A 56 -3.86 -14.18 3.26
CA ILE A 56 -5.08 -14.66 2.58
C ILE A 56 -5.02 -16.18 2.40
N GLU A 57 -3.88 -16.72 1.99
CA GLU A 57 -3.71 -18.16 1.81
C GLU A 57 -3.85 -18.91 3.14
N LYS A 58 -3.26 -18.41 4.23
CA LYS A 58 -3.46 -18.97 5.58
C LYS A 58 -4.94 -19.03 5.96
N LEU A 59 -5.65 -17.92 5.80
CA LEU A 59 -7.08 -17.84 6.14
C LEU A 59 -7.96 -18.75 5.29
N TYR A 60 -7.64 -18.86 4.00
CA TYR A 60 -8.41 -19.68 3.07
C TYR A 60 -8.38 -21.17 3.45
N TRP A 61 -7.21 -21.69 3.85
CA TRP A 61 -7.08 -23.11 4.17
C TRP A 61 -7.72 -23.50 5.49
N GLU A 62 -7.95 -22.54 6.39
CA GLU A 62 -8.50 -22.79 7.71
C GLU A 62 -10.04 -22.80 7.74
N ASP A 63 -10.74 -22.15 6.79
CA ASP A 63 -12.21 -22.01 6.87
C ASP A 63 -12.91 -21.80 5.51
N GLU A 64 -14.07 -22.43 5.33
CA GLU A 64 -14.96 -22.15 4.19
C GLU A 64 -15.52 -20.71 4.23
N THR A 65 -15.60 -20.08 5.41
CA THR A 65 -16.04 -18.68 5.59
C THR A 65 -14.89 -17.66 5.59
N TRP A 66 -13.76 -17.99 4.98
CA TRP A 66 -12.56 -17.13 4.98
C TRP A 66 -12.82 -15.71 4.42
N ALA A 67 -13.78 -15.53 3.51
CA ALA A 67 -14.12 -14.22 2.93
C ALA A 67 -14.70 -13.27 3.99
N ASP A 68 -15.59 -13.79 4.84
CA ASP A 68 -16.13 -13.06 5.99
C ASP A 68 -15.00 -12.75 6.98
N LYS A 69 -14.12 -13.72 7.26
CA LYS A 69 -12.94 -13.52 8.13
C LYS A 69 -11.91 -12.55 7.57
N LEU A 70 -11.73 -12.50 6.25
CA LEU A 70 -10.84 -11.54 5.60
C LEU A 70 -11.42 -10.14 5.75
N THR A 71 -12.72 -9.99 5.52
CA THR A 71 -13.43 -8.72 5.74
C THR A 71 -13.34 -8.31 7.21
N ASP A 72 -13.51 -9.24 8.16
CA ASP A 72 -13.34 -9.00 9.59
C ASP A 72 -11.89 -8.70 9.98
N LYS A 73 -10.89 -9.32 9.33
CA LYS A 73 -9.47 -9.04 9.58
C LYS A 73 -9.05 -7.71 8.99
N LEU A 74 -9.57 -7.35 7.82
CA LEU A 74 -9.35 -6.06 7.19
C LEU A 74 -10.16 -4.95 7.88
N SER A 75 -11.32 -5.23 8.47
CA SER A 75 -12.00 -4.31 9.37
C SER A 75 -11.25 -4.18 10.71
N ASN A 76 -10.55 -5.24 11.12
CA ASN A 76 -9.52 -5.20 12.18
C ASN A 76 -8.26 -4.41 11.78
N THR A 77 -8.18 -3.74 10.61
CA THR A 77 -7.17 -2.70 10.37
C THR A 77 -7.26 -1.57 11.41
N ARG A 78 -8.38 -1.44 12.14
CA ARG A 78 -8.43 -0.65 13.38
C ARG A 78 -7.34 -1.04 14.40
N ARG A 79 -6.92 -2.31 14.44
CA ARG A 79 -5.78 -2.77 15.24
C ARG A 79 -4.44 -2.26 14.72
N LEU A 80 -4.29 -2.07 13.41
CA LEU A 80 -3.10 -1.41 12.85
C LEU A 80 -3.03 0.07 13.27
N CYS A 81 -4.17 0.67 13.56
CA CYS A 81 -4.26 2.00 14.16
C CYS A 81 -4.10 2.00 15.68
N GLU A 82 -3.80 0.86 16.32
CA GLU A 82 -3.33 0.88 17.70
C GLU A 82 -1.94 1.50 17.74
N MET A 83 -1.74 2.41 18.69
CA MET A 83 -0.51 3.18 18.78
C MET A 83 0.75 2.34 18.88
N LYS A 84 0.67 1.13 19.44
CA LYS A 84 1.81 0.23 19.59
C LYS A 84 2.39 -0.18 18.24
N ASP A 85 1.54 -0.56 17.30
CA ASP A 85 1.99 -1.04 15.99
C ASP A 85 2.14 0.13 15.00
N LEU A 86 1.28 1.15 15.11
CA LEU A 86 1.42 2.39 14.34
C LEU A 86 2.72 3.13 14.66
N ALA A 87 3.10 3.26 15.93
CA ALA A 87 4.35 3.90 16.33
C ALA A 87 5.57 3.13 15.81
N LYS A 88 5.56 1.79 15.86
CA LYS A 88 6.64 0.99 15.26
C LYS A 88 6.76 1.25 13.77
N LEU A 89 5.64 1.30 13.05
CA LEU A 89 5.64 1.55 11.60
C LEU A 89 6.19 2.95 11.28
N LEU A 90 5.73 3.98 11.99
CA LEU A 90 6.20 5.35 11.79
C LEU A 90 7.69 5.50 12.12
N ARG A 91 8.16 4.89 13.22
CA ARG A 91 9.60 4.89 13.57
C ARG A 91 10.45 4.13 12.55
N ALA A 92 9.98 2.96 12.10
CA ALA A 92 10.68 2.16 11.10
C ALA A 92 10.81 2.91 9.76
N GLN A 93 9.78 3.66 9.38
CA GLN A 93 9.80 4.50 8.17
C GLN A 93 10.45 5.87 8.41
N ARG A 94 10.87 6.15 9.65
CA ARG A 94 11.38 7.45 10.10
C ARG A 94 10.45 8.59 9.67
N LEU A 95 9.16 8.47 9.93
CA LEU A 95 8.18 9.52 9.68
C LEU A 95 7.98 10.36 10.95
N ASP A 96 7.78 11.67 10.81
CA ASP A 96 7.34 12.57 11.89
C ASP A 96 6.17 13.43 11.38
N VAL A 97 5.38 13.96 12.31
CA VAL A 97 4.32 14.91 12.02
C VAL A 97 4.90 16.32 12.00
N ILE A 98 4.87 16.93 10.83
CA ILE A 98 5.21 18.34 10.61
C ILE A 98 3.91 19.12 10.53
N GLY A 99 3.76 20.13 11.40
CA GLY A 99 2.63 21.05 11.37
C GLY A 99 3.00 22.29 10.55
N TYR A 100 2.07 22.77 9.74
CA TYR A 100 2.24 23.96 8.91
C TYR A 100 1.51 25.16 9.54
N SER A 101 1.88 26.38 9.12
CA SER A 101 1.32 27.64 9.65
C SER A 101 -0.15 27.84 9.31
N ASP A 102 -0.68 27.15 8.30
CA ASP A 102 -2.10 27.13 7.93
C ASP A 102 -2.95 26.22 8.85
N GLY A 103 -2.32 25.57 9.84
CA GLY A 103 -2.97 24.65 10.77
C GLY A 103 -3.11 23.22 10.26
N SER A 104 -2.63 22.92 9.06
CA SER A 104 -2.54 21.55 8.54
C SER A 104 -1.32 20.81 9.07
N ALA A 105 -1.27 19.49 8.85
CA ALA A 105 -0.12 18.67 9.21
C ALA A 105 0.09 17.55 8.19
N ALA A 106 1.35 17.17 7.98
CA ALA A 106 1.73 16.04 7.13
C ALA A 106 2.68 15.09 7.87
N LEU A 107 2.74 13.85 7.39
CA LEU A 107 3.79 12.91 7.74
C LEU A 107 4.95 13.07 6.76
N GLU A 108 6.08 13.55 7.27
CA GLU A 108 7.30 13.73 6.48
C GLU A 108 8.42 12.84 7.02
N LYS A 109 9.45 12.59 6.20
CA LYS A 109 10.64 11.88 6.68
C LYS A 109 11.35 12.74 7.74
N ALA A 110 11.52 12.17 8.93
CA ALA A 110 12.27 12.73 10.03
C ALA A 110 13.71 13.06 9.59
N VAL A 111 14.18 14.23 10.03
CA VAL A 111 15.54 14.71 9.78
C VAL A 111 16.55 13.68 10.28
N VAL A 112 17.65 13.50 9.56
CA VAL A 112 18.73 12.61 9.98
C VAL A 112 19.23 13.04 11.37
N GLY A 113 19.11 12.15 12.37
CA GLY A 113 19.48 12.42 13.76
C GLY A 113 18.34 12.84 14.69
N SER A 114 17.10 13.02 14.19
CA SER A 114 15.92 13.15 15.04
C SER A 114 15.19 11.81 15.16
N ASP A 115 14.97 11.35 16.38
CA ASP A 115 14.10 10.19 16.64
C ASP A 115 12.65 10.67 16.74
N PRO A 116 11.75 10.22 15.85
CA PRO A 116 10.34 10.60 15.94
C PRO A 116 9.74 10.06 17.23
N VAL A 117 9.18 10.96 18.04
CA VAL A 117 8.59 10.63 19.34
C VAL A 117 7.11 10.33 19.16
N PHE A 118 6.80 9.06 18.97
CA PHE A 118 5.45 8.53 19.13
C PHE A 118 5.37 7.71 20.42
N LEU A 119 4.23 7.77 21.12
CA LEU A 119 3.97 6.89 22.26
C LEU A 119 3.41 5.55 21.78
N ASP A 120 3.79 4.44 22.43
CA ASP A 120 3.22 3.12 22.13
C ASP A 120 1.79 2.96 22.66
N ALA A 121 1.41 3.77 23.64
CA ALA A 121 0.06 3.83 24.18
C ALA A 121 -0.28 5.27 24.54
N ILE A 122 -1.45 5.74 24.13
CA ILE A 122 -1.99 7.02 24.59
C ILE A 122 -2.82 6.74 25.84
N ARG A 123 -2.43 7.38 26.93
CA ARG A 123 -3.17 7.33 28.20
C ARG A 123 -3.37 8.76 28.72
N HIS A 124 -4.28 8.91 29.69
CA HIS A 124 -4.54 10.21 30.31
C HIS A 124 -3.31 10.77 31.04
N ASP A 125 -2.46 9.90 31.60
CA ASP A 125 -1.23 10.21 32.31
C ASP A 125 -0.02 10.39 31.38
N ASN A 126 -0.12 9.98 30.12
CA ASN A 126 0.93 10.12 29.10
C ASN A 126 0.29 10.43 27.74
N PHE A 127 -0.20 11.66 27.59
CA PHE A 127 -0.84 12.13 26.38
C PHE A 127 0.17 12.89 25.51
N HIS A 128 0.36 12.44 24.27
CA HIS A 128 1.16 13.14 23.28
C HIS A 128 0.25 13.49 22.09
N SER A 129 0.03 14.80 21.89
CA SER A 129 -0.94 15.31 20.91
C SER A 129 -0.66 14.83 19.49
N LYS A 130 0.62 14.76 19.08
CA LYS A 130 1.01 14.21 17.76
C LYS A 130 0.60 12.74 17.61
N SER A 131 0.85 11.93 18.64
CA SER A 131 0.47 10.51 18.63
C SER A 131 -1.03 10.34 18.52
N TYR A 132 -1.80 11.12 19.28
CA TYR A 132 -3.26 11.10 19.23
C TYR A 132 -3.79 11.53 17.85
N ALA A 133 -3.26 12.61 17.29
CA ALA A 133 -3.65 13.08 15.97
C ALA A 133 -3.42 12.01 14.90
N VAL A 134 -2.26 11.36 14.90
CA VAL A 134 -1.93 10.28 13.95
C VAL A 134 -2.82 9.06 14.15
N GLN A 135 -3.11 8.69 15.40
CA GLN A 135 -4.04 7.61 15.68
C GLN A 135 -5.43 7.89 15.10
N ARG A 136 -5.94 9.10 15.31
CA ARG A 136 -7.25 9.53 14.82
C ARG A 136 -7.27 9.60 13.30
N ALA A 137 -6.21 10.11 12.68
CA ALA A 137 -6.07 10.14 11.23
C ALA A 137 -6.04 8.73 10.64
N CYS A 138 -5.32 7.79 11.27
CA CYS A 138 -5.33 6.38 10.88
C CYS A 138 -6.75 5.81 10.97
N LEU A 139 -7.41 5.93 12.13
CA LEU A 139 -8.77 5.39 12.31
C LEU A 139 -9.75 5.97 11.29
N ALA A 140 -9.69 7.27 11.02
CA ALA A 140 -10.55 7.92 10.03
C ALA A 140 -10.26 7.44 8.61
N ALA A 141 -8.98 7.26 8.24
CA ALA A 141 -8.60 6.75 6.92
C ALA A 141 -9.02 5.28 6.72
N PHE A 142 -8.99 4.48 7.79
CA PHE A 142 -9.32 3.06 7.76
C PHE A 142 -10.79 2.74 8.04
N ASP A 143 -11.62 3.73 8.41
CA ASP A 143 -13.05 3.51 8.71
C ASP A 143 -13.82 3.06 7.46
N ASP A 144 -13.44 3.57 6.28
CA ASP A 144 -14.11 3.28 5.00
C ASP A 144 -13.42 2.19 4.16
N MET A 145 -12.53 1.41 4.77
CA MET A 145 -11.75 0.38 4.05
C MET A 145 -12.53 -0.92 3.80
N GLU A 146 -13.73 -1.06 4.37
CA GLU A 146 -14.63 -2.19 4.16
C GLU A 146 -14.94 -2.40 2.67
N LEU A 147 -15.19 -1.31 1.92
CA LEU A 147 -15.43 -1.36 0.47
C LEU A 147 -14.25 -1.96 -0.30
N ILE A 148 -13.02 -1.65 0.12
CA ILE A 148 -11.82 -2.20 -0.51
C ILE A 148 -11.65 -3.67 -0.14
N ALA A 149 -11.86 -4.01 1.13
CA ALA A 149 -11.80 -5.38 1.62
C ALA A 149 -12.79 -6.30 0.90
N GLU A 150 -14.05 -5.88 0.80
CA GLU A 150 -15.13 -6.61 0.13
C GLU A 150 -14.81 -6.80 -1.37
N ALA A 151 -14.36 -5.75 -2.05
CA ALA A 151 -13.98 -5.83 -3.46
C ALA A 151 -12.82 -6.80 -3.71
N VAL A 152 -11.82 -6.80 -2.84
CA VAL A 152 -10.67 -7.71 -2.92
C VAL A 152 -11.09 -9.16 -2.63
N ALA A 153 -11.91 -9.40 -1.60
CA ALA A 153 -12.43 -10.72 -1.27
C ALA A 153 -13.22 -11.32 -2.45
N LYS A 154 -14.15 -10.54 -3.01
CA LYS A 154 -14.94 -10.94 -4.19
C LYS A 154 -14.06 -11.23 -5.41
N ALA A 155 -13.04 -10.40 -5.63
CA ALA A 155 -12.09 -10.59 -6.74
C ALA A 155 -11.26 -11.86 -6.58
N TYR A 156 -10.82 -12.18 -5.36
CA TYR A 156 -10.11 -13.41 -5.05
C TYR A 156 -10.98 -14.65 -5.32
N GLU A 157 -12.23 -14.66 -4.85
CA GLU A 157 -13.15 -15.78 -5.12
C GLU A 157 -13.35 -16.01 -6.62
N GLY A 158 -13.57 -14.93 -7.38
CA GLY A 158 -13.73 -15.01 -8.83
C GLY A 158 -12.49 -15.58 -9.51
N ALA A 159 -11.31 -15.07 -9.17
CA ALA A 159 -10.04 -15.56 -9.70
C ALA A 159 -9.81 -17.04 -9.37
N LYS A 160 -10.12 -17.46 -8.14
CA LYS A 160 -9.98 -18.85 -7.71
C LYS A 160 -10.94 -19.80 -8.44
N LYS A 161 -12.22 -19.44 -8.56
CA LYS A 161 -13.22 -20.19 -9.34
C LYS A 161 -12.80 -20.38 -10.80
N SER A 162 -12.05 -19.42 -11.35
CA SER A 162 -11.50 -19.50 -12.71
C SER A 162 -10.14 -20.21 -12.83
N HIS A 163 -9.59 -20.71 -11.72
CA HIS A 163 -8.21 -21.26 -11.66
C HIS A 163 -7.16 -20.31 -12.26
N ALA A 164 -7.29 -19.01 -11.97
CA ALA A 164 -6.35 -18.00 -12.43
C ALA A 164 -4.93 -18.32 -11.96
N SER A 165 -3.93 -18.04 -12.79
CA SER A 165 -2.53 -18.14 -12.36
C SER A 165 -2.23 -17.11 -11.27
N ASP A 166 -1.18 -17.34 -10.47
CA ASP A 166 -0.75 -16.42 -9.40
C ASP A 166 -0.58 -14.97 -9.88
N VAL A 167 -0.02 -14.80 -11.08
CA VAL A 167 0.15 -13.47 -11.70
C VAL A 167 -1.22 -12.84 -12.01
N GLN A 168 -2.13 -13.61 -12.60
CA GLN A 168 -3.49 -13.14 -12.90
C GLN A 168 -4.28 -12.82 -11.61
N LEU A 169 -4.12 -13.64 -10.57
CA LEU A 169 -4.71 -13.39 -9.26
C LEU A 169 -4.22 -12.04 -8.72
N LEU A 170 -2.91 -11.83 -8.62
CA LEU A 170 -2.34 -10.57 -8.11
C LEU A 170 -2.79 -9.35 -8.92
N MET A 171 -2.82 -9.46 -10.25
CA MET A 171 -3.34 -8.39 -11.12
C MET A 171 -4.82 -8.10 -10.86
N THR A 172 -5.63 -9.14 -10.65
CA THR A 172 -7.08 -9.04 -10.39
C THR A 172 -7.37 -8.40 -9.04
N LEU A 173 -6.65 -8.82 -7.99
CA LEU A 173 -6.75 -8.22 -6.65
C LEU A 173 -6.34 -6.75 -6.68
N ASN A 174 -5.21 -6.43 -7.31
CA ASN A 174 -4.72 -5.05 -7.43
C ASN A 174 -5.73 -4.17 -8.18
N LYS A 175 -6.28 -4.67 -9.30
CA LYS A 175 -7.33 -3.97 -10.05
C LYS A 175 -8.56 -3.70 -9.18
N ALA A 176 -9.05 -4.71 -8.46
CA ALA A 176 -10.22 -4.58 -7.60
C ALA A 176 -9.97 -3.56 -6.47
N ALA A 177 -8.83 -3.65 -5.79
CA ALA A 177 -8.45 -2.71 -4.74
C ALA A 177 -8.38 -1.26 -5.26
N ARG A 178 -7.77 -1.05 -6.44
CA ARG A 178 -7.71 0.28 -7.08
C ARG A 178 -9.09 0.82 -7.44
N GLN A 179 -9.96 -0.02 -8.01
CA GLN A 179 -11.32 0.38 -8.37
C GLN A 179 -12.15 0.74 -7.14
N ALA A 180 -12.05 -0.03 -6.06
CA ALA A 180 -12.72 0.29 -4.80
C ALA A 180 -12.17 1.57 -4.18
N CYS A 181 -10.84 1.73 -4.15
CA CYS A 181 -10.18 2.95 -3.67
C CYS A 181 -10.62 4.20 -4.47
N GLN A 182 -10.95 4.10 -5.76
CA GLN A 182 -11.51 5.24 -6.50
C GLN A 182 -12.88 5.72 -5.99
N MET A 183 -13.57 4.92 -5.17
CA MET A 183 -14.86 5.24 -4.57
C MET A 183 -14.76 5.51 -3.06
N THR A 184 -13.65 5.12 -2.42
CA THR A 184 -13.42 5.32 -0.98
C THR A 184 -13.06 6.78 -0.68
N PRO A 185 -13.74 7.46 0.27
CA PRO A 185 -13.49 8.86 0.60
C PRO A 185 -12.02 9.17 0.94
N ALA A 186 -11.37 8.33 1.74
CA ALA A 186 -9.96 8.52 2.11
C ALA A 186 -9.02 8.53 0.88
N CYS A 187 -9.24 7.62 -0.07
CA CYS A 187 -8.47 7.56 -1.31
C CYS A 187 -8.76 8.76 -2.24
N LEU A 188 -10.01 9.24 -2.27
CA LEU A 188 -10.37 10.44 -3.03
C LEU A 188 -9.68 11.68 -2.46
N ALA A 189 -9.67 11.84 -1.13
CA ALA A 189 -8.97 12.91 -0.44
C ALA A 189 -7.46 12.86 -0.72
N GLU A 190 -6.87 11.66 -0.67
CA GLU A 190 -5.45 11.45 -1.00
C GLU A 190 -5.12 11.88 -2.44
N ARG A 191 -5.95 11.49 -3.40
CA ARG A 191 -5.79 11.86 -4.81
C ARG A 191 -5.91 13.37 -5.00
N GLU A 192 -6.85 14.01 -4.30
CA GLU A 192 -7.00 15.47 -4.32
C GLU A 192 -5.75 16.14 -3.77
N LEU A 193 -5.24 15.69 -2.61
CA LEU A 193 -4.02 16.21 -2.01
C LEU A 193 -2.82 16.10 -2.97
N ARG A 194 -2.65 14.96 -3.67
CA ARG A 194 -1.58 14.81 -4.68
C ARG A 194 -1.75 15.67 -5.92
N SER A 195 -2.99 16.02 -6.26
CA SER A 195 -3.26 16.86 -7.43
C SER A 195 -2.98 18.34 -7.19
N ARG A 196 -2.86 18.75 -5.91
CA ARG A 196 -2.49 20.11 -5.56
C ARG A 196 -1.01 20.31 -5.89
N PRO A 197 -0.63 21.33 -6.68
CA PRO A 197 0.77 21.67 -6.87
C PRO A 197 1.36 21.99 -5.50
N SER A 198 2.51 21.39 -5.19
CA SER A 198 3.29 21.71 -3.99
C SER A 198 3.57 23.21 -4.00
N HIS A 199 2.84 23.94 -3.15
CA HIS A 199 2.88 25.39 -3.08
C HIS A 199 4.12 25.84 -2.30
N GLU A 200 5.30 25.41 -2.73
CA GLU A 200 6.59 25.73 -2.13
C GLU A 200 7.64 25.93 -3.22
N GLU A 201 7.52 27.03 -3.97
CA GLU A 201 8.65 27.81 -4.48
C GLU A 201 8.16 29.26 -4.71
N LEU A 202 7.94 30.02 -3.62
CA LEU A 202 7.79 31.48 -3.64
C LEU A 202 8.55 32.11 -2.48
#